data_AF-A0A932H4E0-F1
#
_entry.id   AF-A0A932H4E0-F1
#
_cell.length_a   1.000
_cell.length_b   1.000
_cell.length_c   1.000
_cell.angle_alpha   90.00
_cell.angle_beta   90.00
_cell.angle_gamma   90.00
#
_symmetry.space_group_name_H-M   'P 1'
#
loop_
_entity.id
_entity.type
_entity.pdbx_description
1 polymer ?
#
loop_
_entity_poly.entity_id
_entity_poly.type
_entity_poly.pdbx_seq_one_letter_code
_entity_poly.pdbx_strand_id
1 'polypeptide(L)'
;MTTLEVKLDLPESLAKEAQQAGLLTPQAVETMLRERLRTQRVAELREAVKQMVSAGGVPMTMEEIEAEIQAYRKERRRASGA
;
A
#
# COMPACT_ATOMS: atom_id res chain seq x y z
N MET A 1 11.75 6.32 -17.51
CA MET A 1 12.52 5.12 -17.10
C MET A 1 13.60 5.60 -16.16
N THR A 2 13.76 4.95 -15.01
CA THR A 2 14.81 5.26 -14.04
C THR A 2 15.70 4.03 -13.92
N THR A 3 17.01 4.22 -13.92
CA THR A 3 17.97 3.13 -13.74
C THR A 3 18.42 3.11 -12.28
N LEU A 4 18.44 1.92 -11.68
CA LEU A 4 18.88 1.69 -10.32
C LEU A 4 19.96 0.61 -10.34
N GLU A 5 21.08 0.86 -9.66
CA GLU A 5 22.10 -0.16 -9.42
C GLU A 5 21.83 -0.83 -8.08
N VAL A 6 21.75 -2.16 -8.07
CA VAL A 6 21.46 -2.95 -6.86
C VAL A 6 22.54 -4.00 -6.70
N LYS A 7 23.16 -4.04 -5.51
CA LYS A 7 24.05 -5.12 -5.08
C LYS A 7 23.26 -6.08 -4.19
N LEU A 8 23.31 -7.37 -4.50
CA LEU A 8 22.61 -8.42 -3.77
C LEU A 8 23.61 -9.48 -3.32
N ASP A 9 23.52 -9.88 -2.05
CA ASP A 9 24.23 -11.04 -1.53
C ASP A 9 23.28 -12.24 -1.55
N LEU A 10 23.55 -13.21 -2.41
CA LEU A 10 22.75 -14.41 -2.61
C LEU A 10 23.62 -15.65 -2.41
N PRO A 11 23.06 -16.77 -1.91
CA PRO A 11 23.73 -18.07 -1.98
C PRO A 11 24.12 -18.38 -3.42
N GLU A 12 25.33 -18.90 -3.65
CA GLU A 12 25.85 -19.15 -5.00
C GLU A 12 24.93 -20.07 -5.82
N SER A 13 24.36 -21.10 -5.19
CA SER A 13 23.40 -22.01 -5.84
C SER A 13 22.19 -21.26 -6.36
N LEU A 14 21.59 -20.40 -5.52
CA LEU A 14 20.42 -19.61 -5.88
C LEU A 14 20.75 -18.58 -6.97
N ALA A 15 21.91 -17.93 -6.90
CA ALA A 15 22.34 -16.98 -7.91
C ALA A 15 22.49 -17.64 -9.29
N LYS A 16 23.12 -18.83 -9.35
CA LYS A 16 23.26 -19.60 -10.60
C LYS A 16 21.92 -20.03 -11.15
N GLU A 17 21.04 -20.57 -10.30
CA GLU A 17 19.70 -21.01 -10.71
C GLU A 17 18.87 -19.83 -11.24
N ALA A 18 18.81 -18.72 -10.50
CA ALA A 18 18.08 -17.52 -10.91
C ALA A 18 18.62 -16.91 -12.21
N GLN A 19 19.95 -16.93 -12.40
CA GLN A 19 20.58 -16.49 -13.64
C GLN A 19 20.21 -17.40 -14.82
N GLN A 20 20.29 -18.71 -14.64
CA GLN A 20 19.92 -19.70 -15.67
C GLN A 20 18.44 -19.60 -16.04
N ALA A 21 17.58 -19.32 -15.07
CA ALA A 21 16.16 -19.08 -15.26
C ALA A 21 15.84 -17.69 -15.86
N GLY A 22 16.84 -16.82 -16.08
CA GLY A 22 16.65 -15.48 -16.64
C GLY A 22 15.99 -14.48 -15.68
N LEU A 23 15.87 -14.82 -14.40
CA LEU A 23 15.20 -14.01 -13.37
C LEU A 23 15.98 -12.74 -12.99
N LEU A 24 17.29 -12.70 -13.29
CA LEU A 24 18.15 -11.56 -12.99
C LEU A 24 18.26 -10.55 -14.15
N THR A 25 17.41 -10.67 -15.17
CA THR A 25 17.31 -9.68 -16.26
C THR A 25 16.46 -8.48 -15.81
N PRO A 26 16.72 -7.26 -16.33
CA PRO A 26 15.92 -6.08 -15.96
C PRO A 26 14.41 -6.28 -16.14
N GLN A 27 13.99 -6.95 -17.21
CA GLN A 27 12.58 -7.20 -17.53
C GLN A 27 11.94 -8.21 -16.56
N ALA A 28 12.65 -9.28 -16.21
CA ALA A 28 12.16 -10.25 -15.25
C ALA A 28 12.07 -9.63 -13.84
N VAL A 29 13.09 -8.88 -13.42
CA VAL A 29 13.08 -8.16 -12.14
C VAL A 29 11.95 -7.14 -12.09
N GLU A 30 11.70 -6.36 -13.15
CA GLU A 30 10.55 -5.44 -13.21
C GLU A 30 9.24 -6.19 -12.99
N THR A 31 9.05 -7.31 -13.69
CA THR A 31 7.84 -8.12 -13.60
C THR A 31 7.62 -8.64 -12.19
N MET A 32 8.66 -9.23 -11.59
CA MET A 32 8.63 -9.73 -10.20
C MET A 32 8.30 -8.62 -9.20
N LEU A 33 8.90 -7.44 -9.34
CA LEU A 33 8.61 -6.29 -8.47
C LEU A 33 7.17 -5.82 -8.62
N ARG A 34 6.66 -5.71 -9.85
CA ARG A 34 5.29 -5.26 -10.12
C ARG A 34 4.26 -6.24 -9.54
N GLU A 35 4.50 -7.53 -9.70
CA GLU A 35 3.66 -8.58 -9.13
C GLU A 35 3.68 -8.56 -7.61
N ARG A 36 4.87 -8.46 -7.00
CA ARG A 36 5.00 -8.38 -5.54
C ARG A 36 4.28 -7.17 -4.96
N LEU A 37 4.45 -6.00 -5.57
CA LEU A 37 3.76 -4.77 -5.16
C LEU A 37 2.25 -4.88 -5.34
N ARG A 38 1.78 -5.53 -6.41
CA ARG A 38 0.34 -5.77 -6.60
C ARG A 38 -0.23 -6.63 -5.47
N THR A 39 0.43 -7.74 -5.15
CA THR A 39 0.00 -8.63 -4.06
C THR A 39 0.02 -7.92 -2.72
N GLN A 40 1.04 -7.12 -2.45
CA GLN A 40 1.13 -6.33 -1.23
C GLN A 40 -0.04 -5.34 -1.10
N ARG A 41 -0.34 -4.57 -2.16
CA ARG A 41 -1.48 -3.63 -2.15
C ARG A 41 -2.81 -4.33 -1.89
N VAL A 42 -3.00 -5.54 -2.43
CA VAL A 42 -4.23 -6.33 -2.18
C VAL A 42 -4.28 -6.80 -0.73
N ALA A 43 -3.15 -7.21 -0.14
CA ALA A 43 -3.09 -7.60 1.27
C ALA A 43 -3.38 -6.41 2.19
N GLU A 44 -2.81 -5.25 1.93
CA GLU A 44 -3.06 -4.00 2.66
C GLU A 44 -4.55 -3.60 2.61
N LEU A 45 -5.18 -3.68 1.43
CA LEU A 45 -6.62 -3.43 1.29
C LEU A 45 -7.46 -4.40 2.13
N ARG A 46 -7.12 -5.69 2.12
CA ARG A 46 -7.85 -6.70 2.90
C ARG A 46 -7.75 -6.45 4.40
N GLU A 47 -6.56 -6.08 4.89
CA GLU A 47 -6.39 -5.73 6.29
C GLU A 47 -7.17 -4.45 6.67
N ALA A 48 -7.18 -3.43 5.81
CA ALA A 48 -7.99 -2.24 6.03
C ALA A 48 -9.49 -2.56 6.10
N VAL A 49 -9.99 -3.42 5.20
CA VAL A 49 -11.39 -3.89 5.24
C VAL A 49 -11.68 -4.66 6.53
N LYS A 50 -10.78 -5.55 6.96
CA LYS A 50 -10.93 -6.29 8.21
C LYS A 50 -10.99 -5.36 9.43
N GLN A 51 -10.14 -4.34 9.47
CA GLN A 51 -10.17 -3.32 10.52
C GLN A 51 -11.49 -2.54 10.51
N MET A 52 -11.96 -2.12 9.34
CA MET A 52 -13.23 -1.41 9.17
C MET A 52 -14.42 -2.25 9.66
N VAL A 53 -14.50 -3.53 9.28
CA VAL A 53 -15.55 -4.45 9.75
C VAL A 53 -15.47 -4.65 11.27
N SER A 54 -14.26 -4.81 11.82
CA SER A 54 -14.05 -5.00 13.26
C SER A 54 -14.40 -3.76 14.08
N ALA A 55 -14.31 -2.56 13.50
CA ALA A 55 -14.68 -1.32 14.17
C ALA A 55 -16.19 -1.22 14.45
N GLY A 56 -17.02 -2.04 13.81
CA GLY A 56 -18.44 -2.20 14.16
C GLY A 56 -19.27 -0.92 14.01
N GLY A 57 -18.90 -0.05 13.06
CA GLY A 57 -19.56 1.24 12.84
C GLY A 57 -21.05 1.08 12.53
N VAL A 58 -21.86 2.02 13.03
CA VAL A 58 -23.28 2.09 12.72
C VAL A 58 -23.46 2.87 11.41
N PRO A 59 -24.35 2.44 10.49
CA PRO A 59 -24.68 3.23 9.31
C PRO A 59 -25.18 4.61 9.71
N MET A 60 -24.59 5.66 9.14
CA MET A 60 -25.03 7.05 9.29
C MET A 60 -25.62 7.52 7.96
N THR A 61 -26.60 8.43 8.01
CA THR A 61 -27.10 9.07 6.79
C THR A 61 -26.07 10.08 6.25
N MET A 62 -26.20 10.46 4.99
CA MET A 62 -25.30 11.46 4.39
C MET A 62 -25.41 12.81 5.10
N GLU A 63 -26.60 13.17 5.58
CA GLU A 63 -26.85 14.39 6.34
C GLU A 63 -26.13 14.35 7.71
N GLU A 64 -26.17 13.22 8.40
CA GLU A 64 -25.47 13.02 9.68
C GLU A 64 -23.95 13.09 9.50
N ILE A 65 -23.42 12.48 8.44
CA ILE A 65 -21.99 12.54 8.09
C ILE A 65 -21.56 13.98 7.80
N GLU A 66 -22.33 14.73 7.00
CA GLU A 66 -22.00 16.12 6.67
C GLU A 66 -22.04 17.02 7.92
N ALA A 67 -23.03 16.83 8.79
CA ALA A 67 -23.12 17.57 10.05
C ALA A 67 -21.87 17.36 10.93
N GLU A 68 -21.41 16.11 11.06
CA GLU A 68 -20.21 15.76 11.84
C GLU A 68 -18.94 16.37 11.24
N ILE A 69 -18.77 16.29 9.91
CA ILE A 69 -17.64 16.89 9.20
C ILE A 69 -17.61 18.41 9.38
N GLN A 70 -18.76 19.09 9.30
CA GLN A 70 -18.83 20.53 9.48
C GLN A 70 -18.54 20.94 10.94
N ALA A 71 -19.02 20.17 11.91
CA ALA A 71 -18.70 20.38 13.32
C ALA A 71 -17.19 20.29 13.57
N TYR A 72 -16.56 19.20 13.10
CA TYR A 72 -15.11 19.00 13.21
C TYR A 72 -14.30 20.13 12.54
N ARG A 73 -14.68 20.52 11.31
CA ARG A 73 -14.01 21.62 10.59
C ARG A 73 -14.15 22.95 11.31
N LYS A 74 -15.31 23.23 11.92
CA LYS A 74 -15.57 24.44 12.70
C LYS A 74 -14.73 24.48 13.97
N GLU A 75 -14.63 23.36 14.68
CA GLU A 75 -13.75 23.21 15.84
C GLU A 75 -12.29 23.44 15.46
N ARG A 76 -11.82 22.82 14.37
CA ARG A 76 -10.45 22.98 13.89
C ARG A 76 -10.11 24.42 13.53
N ARG A 77 -11.02 25.17 12.90
CA ARG A 77 -10.85 26.60 12.59
C ARG A 77 -10.71 27.45 13.85
N ARG A 78 -11.57 27.20 14.85
CA ARG A 78 -11.51 27.87 16.16
C ARG A 78 -10.18 27.59 16.88
N ALA A 79 -9.71 26.34 16.84
CA ALA A 79 -8.44 25.94 17.44
C ALA A 79 -7.22 26.52 16.72
N SER A 80 -7.30 26.76 15.40
CA SER A 80 -6.24 27.40 14.62
C SER A 80 -6.25 28.94 14.68
N GLY A 81 -7.18 29.56 15.41
CA GLY A 81 -7.24 31.02 15.59
C GLY A 81 -7.48 31.82 14.30
N ALA A 82 -8.21 31.24 13.34
CA ALA A 82 -8.62 31.90 12.09
C ALA A 82 -10.12 32.23 12.11
#